data_AF-A0A8V5GJI9-F1
#
_entry.id   AF-A0A8V5GJI9-F1
#
_cell.length_a   1.000
_cell.length_b   1.000
_cell.length_c   1.000
_cell.angle_alpha   90.00
_cell.angle_beta   90.00
_cell.angle_gamma   90.00
#
_symmetry.space_group_name_H-M   'P 1'
#
loop_
_entity.id
_entity.type
_entity.pdbx_description
1 polymer ?
#
loop_
_entity_poly.entity_id
_entity_poly.type
_entity_poly.pdbx_seq_one_letter_code
_entity_poly.pdbx_strand_id
1 'polypeptide(L)'
;MEIQFFQSLHCMHFCKKNTSHFAITLEFVLTSEKSVSGVPGAMDDFFCNFLVRLGMSRTLDCFQTEWYELVQRGLLTAKDIESVPTVYIRNQQLEAENMQLKKDLENYKHAANKAKEAFLKMQKERDFHRMHHKRVVQEKTRLICDIKRLKAHYASYEPVLKQLTEKYQTALRQKMLTTLEKDRAVGQVNTTMVNTTSIAVRNAFVFYFVKGKCRG
;
A
#
# COMPACT_ATOMS: atom_id res chain seq x y z
N MET A 1 84.48 4.97 -7.32
CA MET A 1 83.01 4.81 -7.31
C MET A 1 82.42 5.01 -5.90
N GLU A 2 82.93 5.93 -5.09
CA GLU A 2 82.44 6.16 -3.71
C GLU A 2 81.85 7.57 -3.50
N ILE A 3 82.07 8.50 -4.43
CA ILE A 3 81.67 9.90 -4.25
C ILE A 3 80.17 10.10 -4.55
N GLN A 4 79.58 9.33 -5.49
CA GLN A 4 78.16 9.41 -5.79
C GLN A 4 77.26 8.82 -4.69
N PHE A 5 77.78 7.90 -3.85
CA PHE A 5 77.01 7.32 -2.75
C PHE A 5 76.86 8.30 -1.57
N PHE A 6 77.88 9.13 -1.32
CA PHE A 6 77.86 10.14 -0.26
C PHE A 6 76.92 11.31 -0.55
N GLN A 7 76.80 11.74 -1.81
CA GLN A 7 75.83 12.78 -2.19
C GLN A 7 74.36 12.30 -2.07
N SER A 8 74.09 11.02 -2.32
CA SER A 8 72.74 10.46 -2.16
C SER A 8 72.34 10.29 -0.69
N LEU A 9 73.27 9.87 0.19
CA LEU A 9 73.02 9.81 1.63
C LEU A 9 72.82 11.20 2.26
N HIS A 10 73.59 12.21 1.84
CA HIS A 10 73.44 13.57 2.36
C HIS A 10 72.10 14.20 1.95
N CYS A 11 71.61 13.90 0.74
CA CYS A 11 70.30 14.34 0.27
C CYS A 11 69.14 13.64 1.02
N MET A 12 69.28 12.34 1.30
CA MET A 12 68.32 11.58 2.13
C MET A 12 68.32 12.04 3.60
N HIS A 13 69.48 12.38 4.17
CA HIS A 13 69.57 12.89 5.54
C HIS A 13 69.02 14.32 5.69
N PHE A 14 69.21 15.16 4.68
CA PHE A 14 68.62 16.49 4.61
C PHE A 14 67.10 16.44 4.40
N CYS A 15 66.62 15.53 3.55
CA CYS A 15 65.19 15.30 3.35
C CYS A 15 64.52 14.80 4.63
N LYS A 16 65.12 13.82 5.35
CA LYS A 16 64.62 13.32 6.65
C LYS A 16 64.62 14.37 7.77
N LYS A 17 65.64 15.25 7.83
CA LYS A 17 65.67 16.33 8.84
C LYS A 17 64.59 17.39 8.58
N ASN A 18 64.27 17.70 7.33
CA ASN A 18 63.18 18.61 7.00
C ASN A 18 61.78 17.98 7.11
N THR A 19 61.62 16.66 6.92
CA THR A 19 60.33 15.99 7.20
C THR A 19 60.06 15.88 8.70
N SER A 20 61.11 15.69 9.51
CA SER A 20 61.01 15.68 10.97
C SER A 20 60.57 17.02 11.53
N HIS A 21 61.12 18.14 11.03
CA HIS A 21 60.71 19.47 11.48
C HIS A 21 59.27 19.77 11.06
N PHE A 22 58.88 19.39 9.84
CA PHE A 22 57.51 19.57 9.34
C PHE A 22 56.48 18.69 10.07
N ALA A 23 56.88 17.50 10.53
CA ALA A 23 56.03 16.60 11.32
C ALA A 23 55.87 17.08 12.78
N ILE A 24 56.92 17.61 13.40
CA ILE A 24 56.87 18.15 14.77
C ILE A 24 55.98 19.41 14.82
N THR A 25 55.97 20.22 13.76
CA THR A 25 55.04 21.36 13.64
C THR A 25 53.58 20.92 13.43
N LEU A 26 53.34 19.73 12.87
CA LEU A 26 51.99 19.20 12.64
C LEU A 26 51.40 18.50 13.89
N GLU A 27 52.24 17.87 14.72
CA GLU A 27 51.79 17.20 15.96
C GLU A 27 51.44 18.19 17.08
N PHE A 28 52.09 19.35 17.15
CA PHE A 28 51.82 20.32 18.23
C PHE A 28 50.49 21.07 18.04
N VAL A 29 50.05 21.28 16.79
CA VAL A 29 48.79 21.98 16.45
C VAL A 29 47.53 21.18 16.83
N LEU A 30 47.66 19.88 17.12
CA LEU A 30 46.53 19.02 17.50
C LEU A 30 46.29 18.89 19.02
N THR A 31 47.02 19.63 19.86
CA THR A 31 46.89 19.53 21.34
C THR A 31 46.31 20.77 22.03
N SER A 32 45.48 21.55 21.35
CA SER A 32 44.64 22.54 22.01
C SER A 32 43.20 22.00 22.16
N GLU A 33 43.05 20.99 23.01
CA GLU A 33 41.73 20.68 23.58
C GLU A 33 41.31 21.82 24.51
N LYS A 34 40.43 22.62 23.93
CA LYS A 34 39.63 23.72 24.47
C LYS A 34 39.18 23.49 25.92
N SER A 35 39.83 24.18 26.86
CA SER A 35 39.23 24.50 28.15
C SER A 35 38.31 25.72 28.01
N VAL A 36 37.14 25.60 28.63
CA VAL A 36 36.14 26.65 28.76
C VAL A 36 36.67 27.70 29.74
N SER A 37 37.05 28.89 29.26
CA SER A 37 36.83 30.18 29.92
C SER A 37 37.24 31.31 28.96
N GLY A 38 36.48 32.41 28.97
CA GLY A 38 36.57 33.52 28.01
C GLY A 38 37.83 34.37 28.12
N VAL A 39 38.99 33.80 27.79
CA VAL A 39 40.23 34.53 27.50
C VAL A 39 40.32 34.69 25.97
N PRO A 40 40.56 35.90 25.43
CA PRO A 40 40.78 36.06 24.01
C PRO A 40 41.94 35.19 23.57
N GLY A 41 41.76 34.39 22.51
CA GLY A 41 42.86 33.64 21.91
C GLY A 41 44.00 34.58 21.55
N ALA A 42 45.23 34.09 21.61
CA ALA A 42 46.41 34.90 21.33
C ALA A 42 46.39 35.38 19.85
N MET A 43 46.87 36.59 19.59
CA MET A 43 46.82 37.24 18.26
C MET A 43 47.45 36.38 17.14
N ASP A 44 48.45 35.57 17.47
CA ASP A 44 49.11 34.62 16.56
C ASP A 44 48.17 33.52 16.06
N ASP A 45 47.32 32.97 16.93
CA ASP A 45 46.30 31.98 16.54
C ASP A 45 45.32 32.58 15.52
N PHE A 46 44.94 33.86 15.68
CA PHE A 46 44.06 34.54 14.72
C PHE A 46 44.71 34.65 13.34
N PHE A 47 45.94 35.15 13.26
CA PHE A 47 46.64 35.29 11.98
C PHE A 47 46.94 33.94 11.34
N CYS A 48 47.34 32.94 12.13
CA CYS A 48 47.55 31.59 11.63
C CYS A 48 46.25 31.00 11.05
N ASN A 49 45.15 31.05 11.80
CA ASN A 49 43.85 30.57 11.33
C ASN A 49 43.35 31.35 10.10
N PHE A 50 43.60 32.67 10.04
CA PHE A 50 43.26 33.51 8.88
C PHE A 50 44.03 33.10 7.63
N LEU A 51 45.36 32.97 7.73
CA LEU A 51 46.23 32.60 6.61
C LEU A 51 45.96 31.17 6.14
N VAL A 52 45.67 30.24 7.06
CA VAL A 52 45.24 28.87 6.72
C VAL A 52 43.90 28.89 5.99
N ARG A 53 42.89 29.62 6.49
CA ARG A 53 41.57 29.73 5.83
C ARG A 53 41.66 30.28 4.41
N LEU A 54 42.60 31.19 4.16
CA LEU A 54 42.83 31.76 2.83
C LEU A 54 43.81 30.96 1.96
N GLY A 55 44.38 29.86 2.47
CA GLY A 55 45.32 29.02 1.73
C GLY A 55 46.69 29.67 1.48
N MET A 56 47.08 30.65 2.29
CA MET A 56 48.32 31.42 2.13
C MET A 56 49.52 30.77 2.86
N SER A 57 49.87 29.54 2.48
CA SER A 57 50.87 28.72 3.18
C SER A 57 52.26 29.37 3.26
N ARG A 58 52.77 29.96 2.17
CA ARG A 58 54.08 30.63 2.17
C ARG A 58 54.11 31.85 3.11
N THR A 59 53.02 32.60 3.15
CA THR A 59 52.89 33.77 4.05
C THR A 59 52.79 33.33 5.49
N LEU A 60 52.11 32.21 5.75
CA LEU A 60 52.04 31.59 7.08
C LEU A 60 53.44 31.18 7.58
N ASP A 61 54.23 30.49 6.75
CA ASP A 61 55.59 30.06 7.12
C ASP A 61 56.51 31.24 7.46
N CYS A 62 56.47 32.30 6.63
CA CYS A 62 57.22 33.54 6.89
C CYS A 62 56.74 34.22 8.19
N PHE A 63 55.42 34.37 8.35
CA PHE A 63 54.82 34.99 9.54
C PHE A 63 55.21 34.26 10.82
N GLN A 64 55.09 32.93 10.86
CA GLN A 64 55.46 32.13 12.03
C GLN A 64 56.95 32.30 12.37
N THR A 65 57.83 32.24 11.36
CA THR A 65 59.27 32.38 11.56
C THR A 65 59.62 33.74 12.17
N GLU A 66 59.11 34.83 11.59
CA GLU A 66 59.35 36.19 12.08
C GLU A 66 58.73 36.43 13.45
N TRP A 67 57.53 35.91 13.68
CA TRP A 67 56.80 36.06 14.94
C TRP A 67 57.55 35.41 16.11
N TYR A 68 58.00 34.16 15.97
CA TYR A 68 58.77 33.47 17.01
C TYR A 68 60.14 34.11 17.24
N GLU A 69 60.79 34.62 16.21
CA GLU A 69 62.06 35.34 16.33
C GLU A 69 61.91 36.63 17.15
N LEU A 70 60.84 37.40 16.93
CA LEU A 70 60.54 38.62 17.68
C LEU A 70 60.17 38.34 19.14
N VAL A 71 59.45 37.25 19.40
CA VAL A 71 59.15 36.78 20.76
C VAL A 71 60.43 36.39 21.50
N GLN A 72 61.33 35.63 20.87
CA GLN A 72 62.61 35.21 21.50
C GLN A 72 63.53 36.40 21.81
N ARG A 73 63.50 37.43 20.98
CA ARG A 73 64.25 38.68 21.20
C ARG A 73 63.63 39.59 22.26
N GLY A 74 62.47 39.23 22.82
CA GLY A 74 61.74 40.02 23.80
C GLY A 74 61.15 41.32 23.25
N LEU A 75 61.03 41.44 21.92
CA LEU A 75 60.52 42.63 21.23
C LEU A 75 58.99 42.66 21.17
N LEU A 76 58.33 41.54 21.45
CA LEU A 76 56.87 41.44 21.60
C LEU A 76 56.54 41.20 23.07
N THR A 77 55.74 42.08 23.67
CA THR A 77 55.30 41.93 25.06
C THR A 77 53.95 41.23 25.13
N ALA A 78 53.64 40.56 26.24
CA ALA A 78 52.36 39.86 26.44
C ALA A 78 51.13 40.76 26.17
N LYS A 79 51.26 42.05 26.45
CA LYS A 79 50.20 43.05 26.25
C LYS A 79 49.90 43.33 24.77
N ASP A 80 50.85 43.10 23.87
CA ASP A 80 50.70 43.24 22.42
C ASP A 80 50.04 42.00 21.78
N ILE A 81 49.96 40.89 22.53
CA ILE A 81 49.54 39.57 22.07
C ILE A 81 48.09 39.26 22.48
N GLU A 82 47.54 39.99 23.45
CA GLU A 82 46.37 39.57 24.23
C GLU A 82 44.98 39.81 23.61
N SER A 83 44.84 40.54 22.50
CA SER A 83 43.51 40.96 22.05
C SER A 83 43.22 40.70 20.57
N VAL A 84 42.68 39.52 20.28
CA VAL A 84 41.95 39.28 19.03
C VAL A 84 40.69 40.16 18.97
N PRO A 85 40.39 40.81 17.83
CA PRO A 85 39.19 41.65 17.70
C PRO A 85 37.92 40.88 18.05
N THR A 86 37.15 41.39 19.02
CA THR A 86 35.89 40.79 19.50
C THR A 86 34.86 40.54 18.38
N VAL A 87 34.89 41.37 17.32
CA VAL A 87 34.07 41.22 16.12
C VAL A 87 34.37 39.91 15.36
N TYR A 88 35.64 39.47 15.31
CA TYR A 88 36.01 38.23 14.64
C TYR A 88 35.41 37.01 15.35
N ILE A 89 35.56 36.92 16.67
CA ILE A 89 35.00 35.84 17.49
C ILE A 89 33.48 35.78 17.29
N ARG A 90 32.83 36.94 17.30
CA ARG A 90 31.39 37.05 17.05
C ARG A 90 31.00 36.55 15.66
N ASN A 91 31.74 36.92 14.62
CA ASN A 91 31.46 36.47 13.26
C ASN A 91 31.64 34.96 13.10
N GLN A 92 32.68 34.38 13.71
CA GLN A 92 32.89 32.93 13.70
C GLN A 92 31.74 32.18 14.38
N GLN A 93 31.24 32.71 15.51
CA GLN A 93 30.07 32.16 16.17
C GLN A 93 28.81 32.26 15.30
N LEU A 94 28.56 33.41 14.68
CA LEU A 94 27.44 33.61 13.76
C LEU A 94 27.54 32.72 12.51
N GLU A 95 28.74 32.46 12.00
CA GLU A 95 28.98 31.52 10.88
C GLU A 95 28.61 30.09 11.30
N ALA A 96 29.03 29.66 12.49
CA ALA A 96 28.69 28.35 13.03
C ALA A 96 27.18 28.19 13.25
N GLU A 97 26.53 29.20 13.84
CA GLU A 97 25.08 29.22 14.03
C GLU A 97 24.34 29.19 12.69
N ASN A 98 24.76 29.98 11.69
CA ASN A 98 24.16 29.93 10.35
C ASN A 98 24.32 28.56 9.68
N MET A 99 25.48 27.92 9.84
CA MET A 99 25.71 26.59 9.30
C MET A 99 24.77 25.57 9.95
N GLN A 100 24.59 25.64 11.26
CA GLN A 100 23.69 24.76 12.00
C GLN A 100 22.23 25.01 11.60
N LEU A 101 21.79 26.27 11.53
CA LEU A 101 20.44 26.64 11.10
C LEU A 101 20.13 26.17 9.68
N LYS A 102 21.09 26.28 8.74
CA LYS A 102 20.94 25.76 7.38
C LYS A 102 20.76 24.25 7.36
N LYS A 103 21.55 23.53 8.16
CA LYS A 103 21.43 22.07 8.30
C LYS A 103 20.06 21.68 8.86
N ASP A 104 19.60 22.35 9.91
CA ASP A 104 18.30 22.08 10.53
C ASP A 104 17.16 22.39 9.57
N LEU A 105 17.24 23.48 8.80
CA LEU A 105 16.26 23.82 7.77
C LEU A 105 16.13 22.73 6.70
N GLU A 106 17.25 22.18 6.21
CA GLU A 106 17.22 21.07 5.26
C GLU A 106 16.65 19.78 5.87
N ASN A 107 16.97 19.49 7.14
CA ASN A 107 16.39 18.37 7.87
C ASN A 107 14.87 18.52 8.01
N TYR A 108 14.37 19.71 8.37
CA TYR A 108 12.94 19.99 8.48
C TYR A 108 12.23 19.90 7.13
N LYS A 109 12.83 20.42 6.05
CA LYS A 109 12.29 20.24 4.70
C LYS A 109 12.17 18.77 4.32
N HIS A 110 13.21 17.98 4.59
CA HIS A 110 13.18 16.55 4.31
C HIS A 110 12.09 15.82 5.11
N ALA A 111 11.98 16.10 6.41
CA ALA A 111 10.96 15.53 7.28
C ALA A 111 9.54 15.92 6.83
N ALA A 112 9.32 17.19 6.47
CA ALA A 112 8.05 17.68 5.97
C ALA A 112 7.64 17.01 4.65
N ASN A 113 8.57 16.87 3.71
CA ASN A 113 8.32 16.19 2.44
C ASN A 113 7.97 14.71 2.65
N LYS A 114 8.72 14.01 3.51
CA LYS A 114 8.44 12.62 3.87
C LYS A 114 7.06 12.45 4.51
N ALA A 115 6.68 13.35 5.42
CA ALA A 115 5.35 13.35 6.04
C ALA A 115 4.25 13.61 5.02
N LYS A 116 4.46 14.55 4.09
CA LYS A 116 3.53 14.84 2.99
C LYS A 116 3.31 13.63 2.08
N GLU A 117 4.38 12.95 1.69
CA GLU A 117 4.30 11.74 0.86
C GLU A 117 3.54 10.61 1.56
N ALA A 118 3.85 10.36 2.84
CA ALA A 118 3.14 9.38 3.66
C ALA A 118 1.64 9.71 3.77
N PHE A 119 1.32 10.98 4.01
CA PHE A 119 -0.06 11.45 4.08
C PHE A 119 -0.81 11.24 2.75
N LEU A 120 -0.19 11.58 1.61
CA LEU A 120 -0.81 11.35 0.30
C LEU A 120 -1.05 9.87 0.02
N LYS A 121 -0.13 8.98 0.45
CA LYS A 121 -0.32 7.53 0.34
C LYS A 121 -1.50 7.05 1.18
N MET A 122 -1.59 7.48 2.44
CA MET A 122 -2.72 7.15 3.32
C MET A 122 -4.04 7.69 2.79
N GLN A 123 -4.04 8.90 2.23
CA GLN A 123 -5.23 9.50 1.63
C GLN A 123 -5.74 8.69 0.44
N LYS A 124 -4.84 8.25 -0.46
CA LYS A 124 -5.19 7.39 -1.59
C LYS A 124 -5.79 6.06 -1.14
N GLU A 125 -5.19 5.41 -0.14
CA GLU A 125 -5.70 4.14 0.39
C GLU A 125 -7.09 4.31 1.02
N ARG A 126 -7.28 5.35 1.84
CA ARG A 126 -8.58 5.70 2.42
C ARG A 126 -9.63 5.91 1.33
N ASP A 127 -9.28 6.62 0.26
CA ASP A 127 -10.22 6.91 -0.84
C ASP A 127 -10.54 5.65 -1.66
N PHE A 128 -9.55 4.77 -1.86
CA PHE A 128 -9.76 3.45 -2.44
C PHE A 128 -10.74 2.61 -1.61
N HIS A 129 -10.53 2.50 -0.30
CA HIS A 129 -11.45 1.79 0.60
C HIS A 129 -12.85 2.42 0.61
N ARG A 130 -12.95 3.75 0.62
CA ARG A 130 -14.24 4.45 0.59
C ARG A 130 -14.99 4.18 -0.70
N MET A 131 -14.32 4.21 -1.86
CA MET A 131 -14.94 3.90 -3.14
C MET A 131 -15.32 2.42 -3.25
N HIS A 132 -14.45 1.51 -2.79
CA HIS A 132 -14.71 0.08 -2.79
C HIS A 132 -15.91 -0.27 -1.91
N HIS A 133 -15.96 0.26 -0.70
CA HIS A 133 -17.10 0.07 0.21
C HIS A 133 -18.41 0.53 -0.44
N LYS A 134 -18.43 1.72 -1.06
CA LYS A 134 -19.62 2.21 -1.78
C LYS A 134 -20.07 1.25 -2.88
N ARG A 135 -19.14 0.74 -3.70
CA ARG A 135 -19.45 -0.25 -4.75
C ARG A 135 -20.06 -1.51 -4.15
N VAL A 136 -19.41 -2.10 -3.14
CA VAL A 136 -19.88 -3.34 -2.49
C VAL A 136 -21.26 -3.15 -1.88
N VAL A 137 -21.55 -1.99 -1.28
CA VAL A 137 -22.88 -1.68 -0.74
C VAL A 137 -23.93 -1.60 -1.85
N GLN A 138 -23.61 -1.00 -3.00
CA GLN A 138 -24.52 -0.95 -4.15
C GLN A 138 -24.80 -2.37 -4.71
N GLU A 139 -23.76 -3.18 -4.89
CA GLU A 139 -23.90 -4.57 -5.34
C GLU A 139 -24.72 -5.41 -4.36
N LYS A 140 -24.42 -5.31 -3.05
CA LYS A 140 -25.20 -5.96 -1.99
C LYS A 140 -26.67 -5.56 -2.06
N THR A 141 -26.95 -4.28 -2.25
CA THR A 141 -28.33 -3.78 -2.31
C THR A 141 -29.07 -4.34 -3.53
N ARG A 142 -28.41 -4.40 -4.70
CA ARG A 142 -28.95 -5.02 -5.91
C ARG A 142 -29.28 -6.49 -5.70
N LEU A 143 -28.35 -7.26 -5.13
CA LEU A 143 -28.56 -8.68 -4.84
C LEU A 143 -29.69 -8.92 -3.84
N ILE A 144 -29.80 -8.08 -2.81
CA ILE A 144 -30.92 -8.14 -1.85
C ILE A 144 -32.26 -7.95 -2.58
N CYS A 145 -32.35 -6.98 -3.49
CA CYS A 145 -33.55 -6.75 -4.28
C CYS A 145 -33.88 -7.95 -5.17
N ASP A 146 -32.88 -8.53 -5.83
CA ASP A 146 -33.06 -9.71 -6.69
C ASP A 146 -33.54 -10.93 -5.89
N ILE A 147 -32.97 -11.17 -4.70
CA ILE A 147 -33.41 -12.24 -3.78
C ILE A 147 -34.86 -12.01 -3.34
N LYS A 148 -35.24 -10.77 -2.98
CA LYS A 148 -36.62 -10.44 -2.60
C LYS A 148 -37.60 -10.71 -3.74
N ARG A 149 -37.26 -10.27 -4.96
CA ARG A 149 -38.07 -10.52 -6.16
C ARG A 149 -38.21 -12.02 -6.43
N LEU A 150 -37.13 -12.78 -6.31
CA LEU A 150 -37.13 -14.22 -6.51
C LEU A 150 -38.02 -14.93 -5.48
N LYS A 151 -37.90 -14.59 -4.20
CA LYS A 151 -38.75 -15.13 -3.13
C LYS A 151 -40.23 -14.85 -3.38
N ALA A 152 -40.57 -13.64 -3.79
CA ALA A 152 -41.95 -13.28 -4.12
C ALA A 152 -42.49 -14.10 -5.31
N HIS A 153 -41.67 -14.32 -6.34
CA HIS A 153 -42.02 -15.13 -7.49
C HIS A 153 -42.25 -16.61 -7.10
N TYR A 154 -41.39 -17.20 -6.26
CA TYR A 154 -41.60 -18.57 -5.77
C TYR A 154 -42.85 -18.70 -4.89
N ALA A 155 -43.11 -17.72 -4.01
CA ALA A 155 -44.33 -17.69 -3.22
C ALA A 155 -45.60 -17.63 -4.10
N SER A 156 -45.51 -17.02 -5.28
CA SER A 156 -46.62 -16.98 -6.24
C SER A 156 -46.91 -18.32 -6.94
N TYR A 157 -45.93 -19.24 -7.01
CA TYR A 157 -46.14 -20.56 -7.61
C TYR A 157 -46.91 -21.52 -6.70
N GLU A 158 -46.78 -21.38 -5.39
CA GLU A 158 -47.46 -22.21 -4.40
C GLU A 158 -48.98 -22.35 -4.65
N PRO A 159 -49.77 -21.25 -4.82
CA PRO A 159 -51.19 -21.36 -5.14
C PRO A 159 -51.45 -21.96 -6.53
N VAL A 160 -50.60 -21.71 -7.52
CA VAL A 160 -50.76 -22.25 -8.88
C VAL A 160 -50.60 -23.77 -8.87
N LEU A 161 -49.61 -24.29 -8.14
CA LEU A 161 -49.41 -25.72 -7.96
C LEU A 161 -50.59 -26.37 -7.24
N LYS A 162 -51.07 -25.76 -6.14
CA LYS A 162 -52.27 -26.24 -5.43
C LYS A 162 -53.49 -26.33 -6.34
N GLN A 163 -53.78 -25.27 -7.09
CA GLN A 163 -54.88 -25.26 -8.05
C GLN A 163 -54.73 -26.35 -9.12
N LEU A 164 -53.51 -26.58 -9.62
CA LEU A 164 -53.27 -27.62 -10.61
C LEU A 164 -53.52 -29.02 -10.03
N THR A 165 -53.07 -29.29 -8.80
CA THR A 165 -53.36 -30.53 -8.09
C THR A 165 -54.86 -30.73 -7.87
N GLU A 166 -55.58 -29.70 -7.44
CA GLU A 166 -57.03 -29.73 -7.25
C GLU A 166 -57.77 -30.03 -8.56
N LYS A 167 -57.37 -29.38 -9.66
CA LYS A 167 -57.92 -29.63 -11.00
C LYS A 167 -57.67 -31.06 -11.45
N TYR A 168 -56.45 -31.57 -11.26
CA TYR A 168 -56.10 -32.95 -11.59
C TYR A 168 -56.98 -33.96 -10.84
N GLN A 169 -57.13 -33.78 -9.51
CA GLN A 169 -57.95 -34.65 -8.69
C GLN A 169 -59.44 -34.58 -9.08
N THR A 170 -59.94 -33.40 -9.43
CA THR A 170 -61.33 -33.22 -9.89
C THR A 170 -61.56 -33.91 -11.22
N ALA A 171 -60.67 -33.73 -12.20
CA ALA A 171 -60.74 -34.41 -13.48
C ALA A 171 -60.67 -35.94 -13.34
N LEU A 172 -59.84 -36.44 -12.41
CA LEU A 172 -59.74 -37.87 -12.13
C LEU A 172 -61.05 -38.44 -11.57
N ARG A 173 -61.68 -37.74 -10.62
CA ARG A 173 -63.00 -38.13 -10.06
C ARG A 173 -64.09 -38.10 -11.14
N GLN A 174 -64.13 -37.05 -11.96
CA GLN A 174 -65.08 -36.94 -13.07
C GLN A 174 -64.91 -38.07 -14.08
N LYS A 175 -63.67 -38.38 -14.49
CA LYS A 175 -63.36 -39.50 -15.38
C LYS A 175 -63.91 -40.82 -14.82
N MET A 176 -63.74 -41.06 -13.53
CA MET A 176 -64.25 -42.28 -12.88
C MET A 176 -65.79 -42.33 -12.91
N LEU A 177 -66.47 -41.24 -12.59
CA LEU A 177 -67.94 -41.14 -12.65
C LEU A 177 -68.47 -41.37 -14.07
N THR A 178 -67.91 -40.68 -15.07
CA THR A 178 -68.31 -40.87 -16.48
C THR A 178 -68.04 -42.29 -16.97
N THR A 179 -66.96 -42.93 -16.49
CA THR A 179 -66.69 -44.34 -16.81
C THR A 179 -67.78 -45.27 -16.26
N LEU A 180 -68.17 -45.07 -15.00
CA LEU A 180 -69.25 -45.83 -14.36
C LEU A 180 -70.61 -45.61 -15.03
N GLU A 181 -70.94 -44.36 -15.39
CA GLU A 181 -72.16 -44.02 -16.13
C GLU A 181 -72.19 -44.69 -17.51
N LYS A 182 -71.07 -44.66 -18.24
CA LYS A 182 -70.91 -45.37 -19.51
C LYS A 182 -71.11 -46.87 -19.34
N ASP A 183 -70.51 -47.49 -18.34
CA ASP A 183 -70.63 -48.94 -18.11
C ASP A 183 -72.06 -49.34 -17.72
N ARG A 184 -72.77 -48.51 -16.93
CA ARG A 184 -74.19 -48.70 -16.63
C ARG A 184 -75.06 -48.60 -17.89
N ALA A 185 -74.82 -47.61 -18.75
CA ALA A 185 -75.54 -47.44 -20.01
C ALA A 185 -75.30 -48.62 -20.98
N VAL A 186 -74.06 -49.07 -21.12
CA VAL A 186 -73.70 -50.26 -21.92
C VAL A 186 -74.38 -51.51 -21.37
N GLY A 187 -74.39 -51.69 -20.04
CA GLY A 187 -75.11 -52.79 -19.39
C GLY A 187 -76.61 -52.80 -19.73
N GLN A 188 -77.28 -51.64 -19.64
CA GLN A 188 -78.70 -51.51 -20.02
C GLN A 188 -78.96 -51.82 -21.49
N VAL A 189 -78.11 -51.32 -22.39
CA VAL A 189 -78.22 -51.60 -23.83
C VAL A 189 -78.06 -53.10 -24.09
N ASN A 190 -77.06 -53.75 -23.48
CA ASN A 190 -76.85 -55.19 -23.64
C ASN A 190 -78.04 -56.00 -23.12
N THR A 191 -78.56 -55.71 -21.93
CA THR A 191 -79.77 -56.37 -21.42
C THR A 191 -80.96 -56.16 -22.35
N THR A 192 -81.15 -54.93 -22.85
CA THR A 192 -82.23 -54.62 -23.79
C THR A 192 -82.06 -55.41 -25.09
N MET A 193 -80.86 -55.43 -25.69
CA MET A 193 -80.57 -56.17 -26.91
C MET A 193 -80.79 -57.68 -26.77
N VAL A 194 -80.36 -58.28 -25.66
CA VAL A 194 -80.61 -59.72 -25.35
C VAL A 194 -82.10 -60.00 -25.24
N ASN A 195 -82.85 -59.10 -24.59
CA ASN A 195 -84.31 -59.23 -24.49
C ASN A 195 -84.98 -59.11 -25.86
N THR A 196 -84.62 -58.13 -26.70
CA THR A 196 -85.18 -57.99 -28.06
C THR A 196 -84.83 -59.17 -28.95
N THR A 197 -83.61 -59.70 -28.87
CA THR A 197 -83.23 -60.92 -29.62
C THR A 197 -84.00 -62.14 -29.12
N SER A 198 -84.18 -62.31 -27.81
CA SER A 198 -85.00 -63.40 -27.26
C SER A 198 -86.45 -63.30 -27.73
N ILE A 199 -87.03 -62.08 -27.76
CA ILE A 199 -88.37 -61.83 -28.31
C ILE A 199 -88.42 -62.14 -29.80
N ALA A 200 -87.43 -61.70 -30.58
CA ALA A 200 -87.36 -61.96 -32.01
C ALA A 200 -87.27 -63.47 -32.33
N VAL A 201 -86.47 -64.22 -31.56
CA VAL A 201 -86.37 -65.69 -31.70
C VAL A 201 -87.69 -66.37 -31.32
N ARG A 202 -88.34 -65.95 -30.22
CA ARG A 202 -89.67 -66.46 -29.84
C ARG A 202 -90.72 -66.18 -30.93
N ASN A 203 -90.76 -64.95 -31.44
CA ASN A 203 -91.69 -64.57 -32.51
C ASN A 203 -91.41 -65.34 -33.80
N ALA A 204 -90.14 -65.54 -34.16
CA ALA A 204 -89.75 -66.37 -35.29
C ALA A 204 -90.21 -67.83 -35.09
N PHE A 205 -89.97 -68.42 -33.92
CA PHE A 205 -90.42 -69.78 -33.58
C PHE A 205 -91.94 -69.92 -33.70
N VAL A 206 -92.70 -68.97 -33.15
CA VAL A 206 -94.18 -68.94 -33.29
C VAL A 206 -94.58 -68.83 -34.76
N PHE A 207 -93.94 -67.95 -35.54
CA PHE A 207 -94.23 -67.78 -36.96
C PHE A 207 -93.96 -69.07 -37.78
N TYR A 208 -92.83 -69.74 -37.55
CA TYR A 208 -92.50 -71.02 -38.18
C TYR A 208 -93.43 -72.15 -37.72
N PHE A 209 -93.79 -72.21 -36.44
CA PHE A 209 -94.73 -73.20 -35.89
C PHE A 209 -96.14 -73.03 -36.48
N VAL A 210 -96.63 -71.79 -36.60
CA VAL A 210 -97.92 -71.47 -37.22
C VAL A 210 -97.90 -71.79 -38.73
N LYS A 211 -96.84 -71.45 -39.45
CA LYS A 211 -96.71 -71.83 -40.88
C LYS A 211 -96.56 -73.34 -41.10
N GLY A 212 -95.91 -74.07 -40.20
CA GLY A 212 -95.79 -75.53 -40.26
C GLY A 212 -97.12 -76.26 -40.07
N LYS A 213 -98.08 -75.66 -39.35
CA LYS A 213 -99.42 -76.21 -39.14
C LYS A 213 -100.38 -76.02 -40.34
N CYS A 214 -100.06 -75.14 -41.29
CA CYS A 214 -100.88 -74.87 -42.47
C CYS A 214 -100.37 -75.57 -43.76
N ARG A 215 -99.45 -76.53 -43.65
CA ARG A 215 -98.88 -77.31 -44.79
C ARG A 215 -99.08 -78.83 -44.64
N GLY A 216 -100.12 -79.24 -43.92
CA GLY A 216 -100.61 -80.62 -43.86
C GLY A 216 -101.96 -80.72 -44.54
#